data_AF-A0A3R6ZL95-F1
#
_entry.id   AF-A0A3R6ZL95-F1
#
_cell.length_a   1.000
_cell.length_b   1.000
_cell.length_c   1.000
_cell.angle_alpha   90.00
_cell.angle_beta   90.00
_cell.angle_gamma   90.00
#
_symmetry.space_group_name_H-M   'P 1'
#
loop_
_entity.id
_entity.type
_entity.pdbx_description
1 polymer ?
#
loop_
_entity_poly.entity_id
_entity_poly.type
_entity_poly.pdbx_seq_one_letter_code
_entity_poly.pdbx_strand_id
1 'polypeptide(L)'
;MARRGIVLALTAVASGEIIFVDPVRGDDASLDGSFASPFKTIPRAQAAVRTLLVQQLAANASAPVDVVLRGGTHVLTSTLEFGPLDSGLSAAGTVTYKPYCDLLHPSDMSITPFPYVMGASTPLRSACL
;
A
#
# COMPACT_ATOMS: atom_id res chain seq x y z
N MET A 1 19.81 -15.41 46.42
CA MET A 1 19.18 -14.14 46.00
C MET A 1 18.98 -14.20 44.49
N ALA A 2 17.75 -14.48 44.03
CA ALA A 2 17.43 -14.58 42.61
C ALA A 2 17.09 -13.19 42.04
N ARG A 3 17.95 -12.65 41.17
CA ARG A 3 17.71 -11.39 40.46
C ARG A 3 16.66 -11.65 39.37
N ARG A 4 15.41 -11.26 39.64
CA ARG A 4 14.36 -11.16 38.63
C ARG A 4 14.63 -9.91 37.78
N GLY A 5 15.25 -10.08 36.62
CA GLY A 5 15.41 -9.02 35.63
C GLY A 5 14.07 -8.75 34.95
N ILE A 6 13.56 -7.53 35.07
CA ILE A 6 12.44 -7.03 34.26
C ILE A 6 13.00 -6.83 32.84
N VAL A 7 12.48 -7.60 31.88
CA VAL A 7 12.75 -7.39 30.45
C VAL A 7 11.72 -6.38 29.96
N LEU A 8 12.18 -5.16 29.68
CA LEU A 8 11.39 -4.12 29.04
C LEU A 8 11.38 -4.40 27.53
N ALA A 9 10.27 -4.94 27.01
CA ALA A 9 10.09 -5.13 25.57
C ALA A 9 9.74 -3.78 24.92
N LEU A 10 10.68 -3.19 24.18
CA LEU A 10 10.38 -2.05 23.31
C LEU A 10 9.69 -2.59 22.04
N THR A 11 8.43 -2.24 21.85
CA THR A 11 7.72 -2.48 20.59
C THR A 11 8.19 -1.46 19.55
N ALA A 12 9.04 -1.88 18.62
CA ALA A 12 9.36 -1.08 17.45
C ALA A 12 8.11 -0.99 16.56
N VAL A 13 7.66 0.23 16.25
CA VAL A 13 6.66 0.44 15.19
C VAL A 13 7.40 0.22 13.88
N ALA A 14 7.13 -0.91 13.23
CA ALA A 14 7.72 -1.19 11.93
C ALA A 14 7.20 -0.13 10.93
N SER A 15 8.14 0.60 10.30
CA SER A 15 7.80 1.54 9.23
C SER A 15 7.15 0.77 8.08
N GLY A 16 6.00 1.22 7.62
CA GLY A 16 5.32 0.61 6.48
C GLY A 16 6.13 0.75 5.19
N GLU A 17 5.96 -0.20 4.28
CA GLU A 17 6.56 -0.17 2.95
C GLU A 17 5.60 0.48 1.95
N ILE A 18 6.11 1.28 1.02
CA ILE A 18 5.30 1.96 0.00
C ILE A 18 5.81 1.57 -1.39
N ILE A 19 4.93 0.98 -2.21
CA ILE A 19 5.18 0.64 -3.61
C ILE A 19 4.39 1.60 -4.50
N PHE A 20 5.03 2.19 -5.51
CA PHE A 20 4.39 3.07 -6.48
C PHE A 20 4.17 2.35 -7.82
N VAL A 21 3.02 2.62 -8.43
CA VAL A 21 2.66 2.15 -9.77
C VAL A 21 2.33 3.35 -10.65
N ASP A 22 3.01 3.50 -11.77
CA ASP A 22 2.79 4.54 -12.78
C ASP A 22 2.54 3.90 -14.15
N PRO A 23 1.32 3.97 -14.71
CA PRO A 23 1.01 3.30 -15.96
C PRO A 23 1.69 3.97 -17.18
N VAL A 24 2.17 5.21 -17.04
CA VAL A 24 2.77 6.00 -18.11
C VAL A 24 4.30 5.98 -18.05
N ARG A 25 4.87 6.20 -16.86
CA ARG A 25 6.33 6.35 -16.66
C ARG A 25 7.00 5.14 -16.00
N GLY A 26 6.22 4.19 -15.48
CA GLY A 26 6.75 3.00 -14.84
C GLY A 26 7.28 1.96 -15.83
N ASP A 27 8.02 1.01 -15.29
CA ASP A 27 8.55 -0.17 -15.98
C ASP A 27 8.57 -1.35 -15.00
N ASP A 28 8.22 -2.54 -15.49
CA ASP A 28 8.15 -3.77 -14.69
C ASP A 28 9.44 -4.58 -14.72
N ALA A 29 10.31 -4.30 -15.70
CA ALA A 29 11.53 -5.06 -15.95
C ALA A 29 12.72 -4.58 -15.11
N SER A 30 12.91 -3.26 -14.99
CA SER A 30 14.15 -2.68 -14.44
C SER A 30 13.97 -1.84 -13.17
N LEU A 31 12.74 -1.45 -12.84
CA LEU A 31 12.46 -0.57 -11.71
C LEU A 31 12.10 -1.37 -10.45
N ASP A 32 12.20 -0.72 -9.29
CA ASP A 32 12.09 -1.35 -7.96
C ASP A 32 10.76 -1.05 -7.24
N GLY A 33 9.89 -0.23 -7.82
CA GLY A 33 8.62 0.17 -7.22
C GLY A 33 8.75 1.36 -6.26
N SER A 34 9.92 1.99 -6.14
CA SER A 34 10.10 3.19 -5.34
C SER A 34 9.41 4.41 -5.97
N PHE A 35 9.37 5.54 -5.25
CA PHE A 35 8.78 6.77 -5.77
C PHE A 35 9.44 7.26 -7.07
N ALA A 36 10.76 7.17 -7.16
CA ALA A 36 11.55 7.60 -8.32
C ALA A 36 11.51 6.58 -9.46
N SER A 37 11.30 5.31 -9.12
CA SER A 37 11.35 4.18 -10.05
C SER A 37 10.09 3.29 -9.86
N PRO A 38 8.90 3.78 -10.22
CA PRO A 38 7.65 3.05 -9.99
C PRO A 38 7.49 1.86 -10.94
N PHE A 39 6.75 0.83 -10.52
CA PHE A 39 6.34 -0.23 -11.43
C PHE A 39 5.34 0.29 -12.47
N LYS A 40 5.21 -0.41 -13.60
CA LYS A 40 4.22 -0.04 -14.63
C LYS A 40 2.85 -0.63 -14.35
N THR A 41 2.80 -1.86 -13.86
CA THR A 41 1.54 -2.61 -13.77
C THR A 41 1.19 -3.03 -12.35
N ILE A 42 -0.12 -3.14 -12.09
CA ILE A 42 -0.65 -3.60 -10.80
C ILE A 42 -0.25 -5.06 -10.52
N PRO A 43 -0.29 -6.02 -11.48
CA PRO A 43 0.21 -7.37 -11.26
C PRO A 43 1.68 -7.43 -10.83
N ARG A 44 2.54 -6.55 -11.39
CA ARG A 44 3.95 -6.50 -10.98
C ARG A 44 4.10 -6.03 -9.53
N ALA A 45 3.33 -5.02 -9.14
CA ALA A 45 3.28 -4.55 -7.75
C ALA A 45 2.75 -5.64 -6.80
N GLN A 46 1.70 -6.37 -7.19
CA GLN A 46 1.19 -7.50 -6.42
C GLN A 46 2.28 -8.57 -6.19
N ALA A 47 3.04 -8.93 -7.22
CA ALA A 47 4.15 -9.86 -7.08
C ALA A 47 5.21 -9.35 -6.10
N ALA A 48 5.52 -8.04 -6.12
CA ALA A 48 6.44 -7.42 -5.17
C ALA A 48 5.90 -7.46 -3.72
N VAL A 49 4.61 -7.15 -3.53
CA VAL A 49 3.93 -7.28 -2.22
C VAL A 49 4.06 -8.70 -1.68
N ARG A 50 3.80 -9.72 -2.49
CA ARG A 50 3.95 -11.13 -2.08
C ARG A 50 5.37 -11.44 -1.62
N THR A 51 6.39 -10.97 -2.35
CA THR A 51 7.79 -11.12 -1.94
C THR A 51 8.07 -10.44 -0.60
N LEU A 52 7.57 -9.22 -0.39
CA LEU A 52 7.72 -8.50 0.88
C LEU A 52 7.04 -9.22 2.03
N LEU A 53 5.82 -9.74 1.85
CA LEU A 53 5.10 -10.48 2.89
C LEU A 53 5.84 -11.75 3.29
N VAL A 54 6.43 -12.47 2.33
CA VAL A 54 7.28 -13.64 2.61
C VAL A 54 8.52 -13.24 3.42
N GLN A 55 9.15 -12.12 3.09
CA GLN A 55 10.31 -11.60 3.83
C GLN A 55 9.93 -11.17 5.26
N GLN A 56 8.82 -10.46 5.42
CA GLN A 56 8.30 -10.07 6.73
C GLN A 56 8.00 -11.29 7.60
N LEU A 57 7.34 -12.31 7.04
CA LEU A 57 7.05 -13.55 7.73
C LEU A 57 8.33 -14.26 8.18
N ALA A 58 9.35 -14.36 7.32
CA ALA A 58 10.64 -14.96 7.66
C ALA A 58 11.39 -14.18 8.75
N ALA A 59 11.21 -12.86 8.81
CA ALA A 59 11.79 -12.00 9.82
C ALA A 59 10.98 -11.94 11.13
N ASN A 60 9.85 -12.65 11.23
CA ASN A 60 8.86 -12.49 12.32
C ASN A 60 8.44 -11.01 12.51
N ALA A 61 8.34 -10.28 11.40
CA ALA A 61 7.93 -8.89 11.35
C ALA A 61 6.52 -8.78 10.74
N SER A 62 5.82 -7.70 11.09
CA SER A 62 4.55 -7.33 10.46
C SER A 62 4.53 -5.82 10.32
N ALA A 63 4.55 -5.34 9.08
CA ALA A 63 4.50 -3.93 8.76
C ALA A 63 3.48 -3.69 7.64
N PRO A 64 2.74 -2.57 7.65
CA PRO A 64 1.78 -2.28 6.60
C PRO A 64 2.50 -2.09 5.25
N VAL A 65 1.82 -2.47 4.17
CA VAL A 65 2.30 -2.30 2.79
C VAL A 65 1.26 -1.50 2.01
N ASP A 66 1.66 -0.33 1.54
CA ASP A 66 0.83 0.55 0.74
C ASP A 66 1.24 0.49 -0.73
N VAL A 67 0.33 0.06 -1.61
CA VAL A 67 0.48 0.15 -3.06
C VAL A 67 -0.24 1.40 -3.55
N VAL A 68 0.53 2.35 -4.06
CA VAL A 68 0.09 3.69 -4.45
C VAL A 68 0.02 3.78 -5.98
N LEU A 69 -1.19 3.92 -6.50
CA LEU A 69 -1.49 3.97 -7.93
C LEU A 69 -1.49 5.42 -8.42
N ARG A 70 -0.50 5.82 -9.23
CA ARG A 70 -0.49 7.14 -9.86
C ARG A 70 -1.64 7.29 -10.87
N GLY A 71 -2.06 8.54 -11.06
CA GLY A 71 -3.12 8.90 -11.99
C GLY A 71 -2.85 8.40 -13.40
N GLY A 72 -3.90 7.91 -14.06
CA GLY A 72 -3.82 7.32 -15.40
C GLY A 72 -4.71 6.09 -15.54
N THR A 73 -4.72 5.51 -16.74
CA THR A 73 -5.46 4.27 -17.03
C THR A 73 -4.54 3.06 -16.85
N HIS A 74 -4.81 2.25 -15.82
CA HIS A 74 -4.11 0.99 -15.56
C HIS A 74 -4.79 -0.13 -16.35
N VAL A 75 -4.31 -0.40 -17.57
CA VAL A 75 -4.89 -1.43 -18.43
C VAL A 75 -4.54 -2.82 -17.91
N LEU A 76 -5.56 -3.66 -17.70
CA LEU A 76 -5.41 -5.06 -17.35
C LEU A 76 -5.70 -5.93 -18.59
N THR A 77 -4.76 -6.80 -18.96
CA THR A 77 -4.93 -7.74 -20.08
C THR A 77 -5.68 -9.01 -19.67
N SER A 78 -5.79 -9.26 -18.37
CA SER A 78 -6.53 -10.36 -17.76
C SER A 78 -7.08 -9.92 -16.40
N THR A 79 -7.95 -10.72 -15.81
CA THR A 79 -8.44 -10.51 -14.44
C THR A 79 -7.28 -10.46 -13.45
N LEU A 80 -7.29 -9.46 -12.56
CA LEU A 80 -6.40 -9.38 -11.40
C LEU A 80 -7.07 -10.11 -10.23
N GLU A 81 -6.44 -11.16 -9.73
CA GLU A 81 -6.98 -11.98 -8.63
C GLU A 81 -6.17 -11.79 -7.35
N PHE A 82 -6.88 -11.53 -6.24
CA PHE A 82 -6.31 -11.47 -4.89
C PHE A 82 -6.63 -12.76 -4.14
N GLY A 83 -5.58 -13.44 -3.67
CA GLY A 83 -5.69 -14.68 -2.93
C GLY A 83 -5.14 -14.58 -1.51
N PRO A 84 -5.02 -15.70 -0.79
CA PRO A 84 -4.49 -15.73 0.58
C PRO A 84 -3.07 -15.15 0.70
N LEU A 85 -2.26 -15.25 -0.36
CA LEU A 85 -0.89 -14.72 -0.39
C LEU A 85 -0.82 -13.19 -0.43
N ASP A 86 -1.94 -12.52 -0.71
CA ASP A 86 -2.02 -11.05 -0.77
C ASP A 86 -2.58 -10.44 0.51
N SER A 87 -2.89 -11.28 1.50
CA SER A 87 -3.43 -10.84 2.79
C SER A 87 -2.33 -10.23 3.67
N GLY A 88 -2.69 -9.19 4.41
CA GLY A 88 -1.85 -8.67 5.47
C GLY A 88 -1.56 -9.72 6.55
N LEU A 89 -0.39 -9.64 7.18
CA LEU A 89 0.06 -10.62 8.18
C LEU A 89 -0.57 -10.42 9.55
N SER A 90 -1.15 -9.25 9.82
CA SER A 90 -1.84 -8.92 11.06
C SER A 90 -2.77 -7.72 10.88
N ALA A 91 -3.55 -7.37 11.91
CA ALA A 91 -4.36 -6.15 11.90
C ALA A 91 -3.54 -4.85 11.76
N ALA A 92 -2.25 -4.87 12.12
CA ALA A 92 -1.34 -3.73 11.96
C ALA A 92 -0.50 -3.82 10.67
N GLY A 93 -0.29 -5.03 10.13
CA GLY A 93 0.43 -5.28 8.88
C GLY A 93 -0.52 -5.47 7.70
N THR A 94 -1.33 -4.45 7.41
CA THR A 94 -2.32 -4.46 6.34
C THR A 94 -1.67 -4.29 4.97
N VAL A 95 -2.34 -4.77 3.91
CA VAL A 95 -1.99 -4.45 2.52
C VAL A 95 -3.07 -3.55 1.95
N THR A 96 -2.70 -2.34 1.50
CA THR A 96 -3.65 -1.34 1.01
C THR A 96 -3.32 -0.93 -0.42
N TYR A 97 -4.29 -0.98 -1.33
CA TYR A 97 -4.17 -0.38 -2.66
C TYR A 97 -4.92 0.94 -2.65
N LYS A 98 -4.24 2.05 -2.93
CA LYS A 98 -4.80 3.40 -2.87
C LYS A 98 -4.33 4.30 -4.01
N PRO A 99 -5.10 5.32 -4.42
CA PRO A 99 -4.64 6.29 -5.40
C PRO A 99 -3.47 7.12 -4.85
N TYR A 100 -2.60 7.59 -5.75
CA TYR A 100 -1.60 8.59 -5.43
C TYR A 100 -2.28 9.90 -5.04
N CYS A 101 -1.82 10.45 -3.94
CA CYS A 101 -2.27 11.73 -3.45
C CYS A 101 -1.37 12.83 -4.00
N ASP A 102 -1.75 13.46 -5.11
CA ASP A 102 -1.17 14.74 -5.48
C ASP A 102 -2.12 15.88 -5.12
N LEU A 103 -1.77 16.63 -4.07
CA LEU A 103 -2.53 17.80 -3.62
C LEU A 103 -2.59 18.91 -4.69
N LEU A 104 -1.74 18.84 -5.72
CA LEU A 104 -1.71 19.79 -6.84
C LEU A 104 -2.48 19.30 -8.08
N HIS A 105 -2.94 18.04 -8.12
CA HIS A 105 -3.75 17.50 -9.22
C HIS A 105 -5.18 17.18 -8.75
N PRO A 106 -6.17 18.05 -9.05
CA PRO A 106 -7.52 17.93 -8.52
C PRO A 106 -8.30 16.68 -8.95
N SER A 107 -7.81 15.95 -9.94
CA SER A 107 -8.32 14.63 -10.33
C SER A 107 -8.10 13.55 -9.26
N ASP A 108 -7.17 13.76 -8.33
CA ASP A 108 -6.84 12.81 -7.25
C ASP A 108 -7.72 13.03 -6.00
N MET A 109 -8.59 14.04 -6.01
CA MET A 109 -9.53 14.33 -4.93
C MET A 109 -10.87 13.60 -5.16
N SER A 110 -11.26 12.71 -4.24
CA SER A 110 -12.60 12.12 -4.27
C SER A 110 -13.64 13.11 -3.74
N ILE A 111 -14.70 13.33 -4.52
CA ILE A 111 -15.89 14.08 -4.08
C ILE A 111 -16.88 13.22 -3.27
N THR A 112 -16.70 11.90 -3.27
CA THR A 112 -17.60 10.96 -2.59
C THR A 112 -17.04 10.54 -1.23
N PRO A 113 -17.87 10.56 -0.15
CA PRO A 113 -17.46 10.08 1.15
C PRO A 113 -17.32 8.54 1.16
N PHE A 114 -16.38 8.02 1.94
CA PHE A 114 -16.33 6.61 2.33
C PHE A 114 -16.59 6.48 3.85
N PRO A 115 -17.55 5.66 4.28
CA PRO A 115 -18.51 4.92 3.46
C PRO A 115 -19.46 5.86 2.70
N TYR A 116 -19.92 5.41 1.54
CA TYR A 116 -20.86 6.17 0.72
C TYR A 116 -22.22 6.29 1.42
N VAL A 117 -22.71 7.51 1.59
CA VAL A 117 -24.03 7.81 2.15
C VAL A 117 -24.82 8.62 1.11
N MET A 118 -25.91 8.04 0.58
CA MET A 118 -26.81 8.72 -0.36
C MET A 118 -27.38 10.01 0.28
N GLY A 119 -27.20 11.15 -0.38
CA GLY A 119 -27.79 12.43 0.04
C GLY A 119 -26.97 13.26 1.03
N ALA A 120 -25.75 12.85 1.38
CA ALA A 120 -24.86 13.66 2.20
C ALA A 120 -24.17 14.75 1.37
N SER A 121 -24.36 16.02 1.73
CA SER A 121 -23.56 17.14 1.22
C SER A 121 -22.27 17.24 2.04
N THR A 122 -21.22 16.52 1.65
CA THR A 122 -19.89 16.69 2.25
C THR A 122 -19.10 17.76 1.51
N PRO A 123 -18.43 18.69 2.22
CA PRO A 123 -17.41 19.53 1.60
C PRO A 123 -16.31 18.65 1.02
N LEU A 124 -15.72 19.08 -0.11
CA LEU A 124 -14.60 18.38 -0.75
C LEU A 124 -13.53 18.10 0.32
N ARG A 125 -13.22 16.82 0.54
CA ARG A 125 -12.15 16.46 1.47
C ARG A 125 -10.82 16.75 0.79
N SER A 126 -10.13 17.79 1.24
CA SER A 126 -8.76 18.16 0.82
C SER A 126 -7.68 17.18 1.32
N ALA A 127 -8.07 16.00 1.82
CA ALA A 127 -7.17 15.09 2.53
C ALA A 127 -7.33 13.68 1.97
N CYS A 128 -6.24 13.21 1.41
CA CYS A 128 -6.06 11.83 0.99
C CYS A 128 -6.23 10.90 2.19
N LEU A 129 -7.02 9.86 1.99
CA LEU A 129 -7.28 8.79 2.96
C LEU A 129 -6.05 7.89 3.13
#